data_AF-A0A2I8A2T0-F1
#
_entry.id   AF-A0A2I8A2T0-F1
#
_cell.length_a   1.000
_cell.length_b   1.000
_cell.length_c   1.000
_cell.angle_alpha   90.00
_cell.angle_beta   90.00
_cell.angle_gamma   90.00
#
_symmetry.space_group_name_H-M   'P 1'
#
loop_
_entity.id
_entity.type
_entity.pdbx_description
1 polymer ?
#
loop_
_entity_poly.entity_id
_entity_poly.type
_entity_poly.pdbx_seq_one_letter_code
_entity_poly.pdbx_strand_id
1 'polypeptide(L)'
;MKLLFDHNLSPRLVDQLADIYPNSQHLFLIGLDQADDRIVWEYAQQGKFTVVTRDADFNELSILRGFPPKVIWIRRGNCSTKQIVEILRSHL
;
A
#
# COMPACT_ATOMS: atom_id res chain seq x y z
N MET A 1 2.40 10.31 6.75
CA MET A 1 1.97 9.74 5.45
C MET A 1 0.86 8.72 5.70
N LYS A 2 -0.14 8.58 4.83
CA LYS A 2 -1.17 7.53 4.93
C LYS A 2 -0.85 6.43 3.92
N LEU A 3 -0.82 5.18 4.35
CA LEU A 3 -0.53 4.03 3.49
C LEU A 3 -1.81 3.35 3.05
N LEU A 4 -1.84 2.88 1.80
CA LEU A 4 -2.86 1.96 1.31
C LEU A 4 -2.18 0.65 0.98
N PHE A 5 -2.45 -0.38 1.78
CA PHE A 5 -1.88 -1.71 1.60
C PHE A 5 -2.70 -2.52 0.60
N ASP A 6 -2.00 -3.03 -0.40
CA ASP A 6 -2.52 -3.93 -1.44
C ASP A 6 -3.03 -5.26 -0.88
N HIS A 7 -3.88 -5.96 -1.62
CA HIS A 7 -4.50 -7.23 -1.26
C HIS A 7 -3.49 -8.35 -0.95
N ASN A 8 -2.32 -8.32 -1.60
CA ASN A 8 -1.21 -9.27 -1.37
C ASN A 8 -0.41 -9.01 -0.08
N LEU A 9 -0.78 -7.97 0.68
CA LEU A 9 -0.23 -7.68 1.99
C LEU A 9 -1.18 -8.14 3.10
N SER A 10 -0.69 -8.13 4.33
CA SER A 10 -1.51 -8.52 5.48
C SER A 10 -2.36 -7.34 5.96
N PRO A 11 -3.68 -7.51 6.19
CA PRO A 11 -4.52 -6.46 6.80
C PRO A 11 -4.02 -6.00 8.17
N ARG A 12 -3.32 -6.89 8.90
CA ARG A 12 -2.71 -6.59 10.21
C ARG A 12 -1.67 -5.47 10.17
N LEU A 13 -1.16 -5.11 8.99
CA LEU A 13 -0.23 -4.00 8.82
C LEU A 13 -0.86 -2.65 9.24
N VAL A 14 -2.17 -2.49 9.08
CA VAL A 14 -2.89 -1.27 9.48
C VAL A 14 -2.70 -1.03 10.98
N ASP A 15 -2.99 -2.04 11.80
CA ASP A 15 -2.88 -1.91 13.26
C ASP A 15 -1.41 -1.85 13.72
N GLN A 16 -0.52 -2.65 13.12
CA GLN A 16 0.90 -2.72 13.53
C GLN A 16 1.70 -1.46 13.20
N LEU A 17 1.20 -0.61 12.30
CA LEU A 17 1.87 0.61 11.86
C LEU A 17 1.06 1.87 12.19
N ALA A 18 -0.05 1.76 12.91
CA ALA A 18 -0.94 2.88 13.22
C ALA A 18 -0.26 3.98 14.05
N ASP A 19 0.75 3.62 14.84
CA ASP A 19 1.57 4.54 15.65
C ASP A 19 2.42 5.49 14.80
N ILE A 20 2.85 5.07 13.60
CA ILE A 20 3.72 5.86 12.72
C ILE A 20 3.07 6.28 11.40
N TYR A 21 2.13 5.50 10.90
CA TYR A 21 1.34 5.77 9.70
C TYR A 21 -0.16 5.75 10.05
N PRO A 22 -0.65 6.71 10.84
CA PRO A 22 -2.05 6.76 11.25
C PRO A 22 -2.96 6.96 10.03
N ASN A 23 -4.20 6.45 10.13
CA ASN A 23 -5.21 6.49 9.06
C ASN A 23 -4.81 5.74 7.78
N SER A 24 -3.85 4.82 7.88
CA SER A 24 -3.57 3.87 6.80
C SER A 24 -4.71 2.88 6.67
N GLN A 25 -4.89 2.32 5.47
CA GLN A 25 -5.95 1.39 5.15
C GLN A 25 -5.40 0.19 4.38
N HIS A 26 -6.19 -0.87 4.33
CA HIS A 26 -5.93 -2.05 3.53
C HIS A 26 -7.11 -2.29 2.59
N LEU A 27 -6.88 -2.67 1.33
CA LEU A 27 -7.95 -2.85 0.33
C LEU A 27 -9.11 -3.71 0.84
N PHE A 28 -8.79 -4.86 1.45
CA PHE A 28 -9.79 -5.73 2.09
C PHE A 28 -10.67 -5.03 3.14
N LEU A 29 -10.10 -4.18 4.01
CA LEU A 29 -10.87 -3.53 5.09
C LEU A 29 -11.83 -2.46 4.58
N ILE A 30 -11.56 -1.92 3.38
CA ILE A 30 -12.39 -0.90 2.72
C ILE A 30 -13.24 -1.49 1.59
N GLY A 31 -13.25 -2.82 1.42
CA GLY A 31 -14.05 -3.52 0.40
C GLY A 31 -13.58 -3.30 -1.03
N LEU A 32 -12.29 -3.02 -1.25
CA LEU A 32 -11.68 -2.81 -2.57
C LEU A 32 -10.67 -3.92 -2.93
N ASP A 33 -10.68 -5.07 -2.25
CA ASP A 33 -9.78 -6.20 -2.51
C ASP A 33 -10.00 -6.89 -3.87
N GLN A 34 -11.17 -6.70 -4.47
CA GLN A 34 -11.51 -7.20 -5.81
C GLN A 34 -11.72 -6.06 -6.83
N ALA A 35 -11.43 -4.82 -6.44
CA ALA A 35 -11.59 -3.67 -7.32
C ALA A 35 -10.45 -3.63 -8.35
N ASP A 36 -10.75 -3.13 -9.55
CA ASP A 36 -9.72 -2.90 -10.56
C ASP A 36 -8.67 -1.91 -10.06
N ASP A 37 -7.42 -2.08 -10.49
CA ASP A 37 -6.31 -1.22 -10.09
C ASP A 37 -6.56 0.27 -10.37
N ARG A 38 -7.36 0.59 -11.40
CA ARG A 38 -7.78 1.98 -11.70
C ARG A 38 -8.64 2.59 -10.59
N ILE A 39 -9.56 1.80 -10.04
CA ILE A 39 -10.43 2.22 -8.93
C ILE A 39 -9.57 2.40 -7.68
N VAL A 40 -8.66 1.46 -7.41
CA VAL A 40 -7.71 1.57 -6.30
C VAL A 40 -6.81 2.79 -6.45
N TRP A 41 -6.33 3.08 -7.66
CA TRP A 41 -5.51 4.24 -7.99
C TRP A 41 -6.24 5.55 -7.71
N GLU A 42 -7.49 5.67 -8.17
CA GLU A 42 -8.33 6.85 -7.94
C GLU A 42 -8.66 7.04 -6.45
N TYR A 43 -8.99 5.95 -5.75
CA TYR A 43 -9.20 5.97 -4.31
C TYR A 43 -7.96 6.46 -3.56
N ALA A 44 -6.80 5.90 -3.92
CA ALA A 44 -5.52 6.30 -3.35
C ALA A 44 -5.20 7.78 -3.63
N GLN A 45 -5.46 8.25 -4.86
CA GLN A 45 -5.25 9.62 -5.26
C GLN A 45 -6.13 10.60 -4.48
N GLN A 46 -7.45 10.36 -4.47
CA GLN A 46 -8.43 11.20 -3.77
C GLN A 46 -8.18 11.21 -2.26
N GLY A 47 -7.85 10.04 -1.70
CA GLY A 47 -7.54 9.87 -0.30
C GLY A 47 -6.14 10.35 0.12
N LYS A 48 -5.30 10.81 -0.82
CA LYS A 48 -3.89 11.18 -0.57
C LYS A 48 -3.09 10.05 0.09
N PHE A 49 -3.33 8.82 -0.35
CA PHE A 49 -2.60 7.64 0.10
C PHE A 49 -1.31 7.46 -0.70
N THR A 50 -0.36 6.77 -0.06
CA THR A 50 0.77 6.13 -0.73
C THR A 50 0.47 4.63 -0.81
N VAL A 51 0.44 4.09 -2.01
CA VAL A 51 0.16 2.67 -2.24
C VAL A 51 1.39 1.87 -1.84
N VAL A 52 1.21 0.82 -1.03
CA VAL A 52 2.25 -0.15 -0.70
C VAL A 52 1.85 -1.48 -1.31
N THR A 53 2.67 -1.98 -2.22
CA THR A 53 2.39 -3.21 -2.98
C THR A 53 3.63 -4.10 -3.06
N ARG A 54 3.42 -5.37 -3.38
CA ARG A 54 4.46 -6.32 -3.81
C ARG A 54 4.40 -6.62 -5.30
N ASP A 55 3.35 -6.18 -5.97
CA ASP A 55 3.09 -6.47 -7.37
C ASP A 55 3.64 -5.36 -8.27
N ALA A 56 3.95 -5.72 -9.51
CA ALA A 56 4.51 -4.79 -10.48
C ALA A 56 3.45 -3.83 -11.04
N ASP A 57 2.17 -4.24 -11.06
CA ASP A 57 1.09 -3.57 -11.78
C ASP A 57 0.87 -2.12 -11.29
N PHE A 58 0.91 -1.88 -9.97
CA PHE A 58 0.84 -0.52 -9.42
C PHE A 58 2.06 0.34 -9.76
N ASN A 59 3.24 -0.27 -9.89
CA ASN A 59 4.44 0.45 -10.31
C ASN A 59 4.36 0.83 -11.80
N GLU A 60 3.88 -0.07 -12.65
CA GLU A 60 3.62 0.22 -14.07
C GLU A 60 2.58 1.33 -14.23
N LEU A 61 1.49 1.29 -13.45
CA LEU A 61 0.50 2.36 -13.39
C LEU A 61 1.11 3.69 -12.96
N SER A 62 2.04 3.68 -12.01
CA SER A 62 2.75 4.90 -11.60
C SER A 62 3.65 5.46 -12.68
N ILE A 63 4.28 4.62 -13.49
CA ILE A 63 5.07 5.06 -14.65
C ILE A 63 4.16 5.67 -15.72
N LEU A 64 3.01 5.05 -15.98
CA LEU A 64 2.05 5.48 -17.01
C LEU A 64 1.28 6.75 -16.62
N ARG A 65 0.81 6.85 -15.37
CA ARG A 65 -0.05 7.95 -14.90
C ARG A 65 0.71 9.05 -14.16
N GLY A 66 1.96 8.81 -13.80
CA GLY A 66 2.74 9.73 -12.98
C GLY A 66 2.21 9.82 -11.55
N PHE A 67 2.67 10.83 -10.82
CA PHE A 67 2.20 11.12 -9.47
C PHE A 67 1.05 12.13 -9.51
N PRO A 68 0.03 12.06 -8.62
CA PRO A 68 -0.20 11.09 -7.52
C PRO A 68 -1.11 9.88 -7.88
N PRO A 69 -1.14 8.81 -7.03
CA PRO A 69 -0.41 8.56 -5.77
C PRO A 69 1.07 8.18 -5.91
N LYS A 70 1.80 8.22 -4.78
CA LYS A 70 3.14 7.61 -4.65
C LYS A 70 3.00 6.10 -4.45
N VAL A 71 3.93 5.33 -4.99
CA VAL A 71 3.98 3.87 -4.83
C VAL A 71 5.26 3.46 -4.09
N ILE A 72 5.11 2.61 -3.07
CA ILE A 72 6.19 1.91 -2.37
C ILE A 72 6.11 0.44 -2.79
N TRP A 73 7.08 0.00 -3.58
CA TRP A 73 7.15 -1.37 -4.04
C TRP A 73 8.10 -2.20 -3.16
N ILE A 74 7.54 -3.14 -2.40
CA ILE A 74 8.31 -4.04 -1.53
C ILE A 74 8.87 -5.21 -2.34
N ARG A 75 10.07 -5.02 -2.89
CA ARG A 75 10.79 -6.01 -3.72
C ARG A 75 11.56 -7.02 -2.87
N ARG A 76 10.82 -7.82 -2.11
CA ARG A 76 11.37 -8.93 -1.32
C ARG A 76 10.64 -10.22 -1.68
N GLY A 77 11.35 -11.35 -1.68
CA GLY A 77 10.73 -12.68 -1.77
C GLY A 77 9.87 -13.00 -0.54
N ASN A 78 9.58 -14.27 -0.27
CA ASN A 78 8.77 -14.67 0.89
C ASN A 78 9.20 -13.92 2.17
N CYS A 79 8.28 -13.10 2.68
CA CYS A 79 8.52 -12.26 3.83
C CYS A 79 7.30 -12.31 4.75
N SER A 80 7.55 -12.31 6.05
CA SER A 80 6.48 -12.24 7.04
C SER A 80 5.97 -10.81 7.19
N THR A 81 4.76 -10.65 7.70
CA THR A 81 4.21 -9.34 8.08
C THR A 81 5.16 -8.56 8.98
N LYS A 82 5.82 -9.26 9.93
CA LYS A 82 6.80 -8.65 10.83
C LYS A 82 7.98 -8.01 10.07
N GLN A 83 8.50 -8.70 9.05
CA GLN A 83 9.60 -8.17 8.25
C GLN A 83 9.17 -6.97 7.41
N ILE A 84 7.93 -6.95 6.91
CA ILE A 84 7.38 -5.78 6.20
C ILE A 84 7.27 -4.58 7.16
N VAL A 85 6.80 -4.81 8.39
CA VAL A 85 6.76 -3.76 9.43
C VAL A 85 8.15 -3.23 9.74
N GLU A 86 9.14 -4.10 9.91
CA GLU A 86 10.54 -3.70 10.16
C GLU A 86 11.09 -2.84 9.01
N ILE A 87 10.86 -3.26 7.75
CA ILE A 87 11.27 -2.48 6.57
C ILE A 87 10.63 -1.09 6.59
N LEU A 88 9.32 -1.02 6.75
CA LEU A 88 8.59 0.26 6.75
C LEU A 88 8.99 1.16 7.93
N ARG A 89 9.28 0.60 9.10
CA ARG A 89 9.77 1.34 10.28
C ARG A 89 11.21 1.83 10.12
N SER A 90 12.06 1.08 9.41
CA SER A 90 13.47 1.45 9.21
C SER A 90 13.69 2.63 8.25
N HIS A 91 12.66 2.99 7.49
CA HIS A 91 12.69 4.07 6.49
C HIS A 91 11.75 5.23 6.86
N LEU A 92 11.61 5.49 8.18
CA LEU A 92 10.94 6.69 8.70
C LEU A 92 11.65 7.98 8.28
#